data_AF-A0A2H3CSS0-F1
#
_entry.id   AF-A0A2H3CSS0-F1
#
_cell.length_a   1.000
_cell.length_b   1.000
_cell.length_c   1.000
_cell.angle_alpha   90.00
_cell.angle_beta   90.00
_cell.angle_gamma   90.00
#
_symmetry.space_group_name_H-M   'P 1'
#
loop_
_entity.id
_entity.type
_entity.pdbx_description
1 polymer ?
#
loop_
_entity_poly.entity_id
_entity_poly.type
_entity_poly.pdbx_seq_one_letter_code
_entity_poly.pdbx_strand_id
1 'polypeptide(L)'
;GLTWTELTASNRCLRYSTREYSALLRGVLNNDDGLQWCKEKEIIIHGIDFKKPTHCTIDGTTRVYGHWIVKSNEPRCLTTWEDFRDKAPHTFPPISCISKRIEAQMGNHQPLWDNWREMCSTTPADYEGHHFDRPDSCERVSYFVLHMYSITYA
;
A
#
# COMPACT_ATOMS: atom_id res chain seq x y z
N GLY A 1 -18.37 -18.77 -22.10
CA GLY A 1 -18.69 -18.30 -20.73
C GLY A 1 -17.86 -17.07 -20.44
N LEU A 2 -18.26 -16.27 -19.44
CA LEU A 2 -17.55 -15.06 -19.03
C LEU A 2 -16.23 -15.40 -18.33
N THR A 3 -15.13 -14.78 -18.74
CA THR A 3 -13.78 -15.08 -18.20
C THR A 3 -12.95 -13.82 -18.04
N TRP A 4 -12.22 -13.73 -16.93
CA TRP A 4 -11.16 -12.73 -16.73
C TRP A 4 -9.90 -13.13 -17.50
N THR A 5 -9.30 -12.17 -18.17
CA THR A 5 -8.06 -12.33 -18.95
C THR A 5 -7.12 -11.16 -18.69
N GLU A 6 -5.86 -11.27 -19.08
CA GLU A 6 -4.89 -10.16 -19.03
C GLU A 6 -4.74 -9.55 -17.61
N LEU A 7 -4.71 -10.40 -16.57
CA LEU A 7 -4.50 -9.95 -15.19
C LEU A 7 -3.17 -9.21 -15.08
N THR A 8 -3.25 -7.91 -14.84
CA THR A 8 -2.11 -7.00 -14.87
C THR A 8 -2.04 -6.24 -13.56
N ALA A 9 -0.86 -6.25 -12.92
CA ALA A 9 -0.60 -5.47 -11.73
C ALA A 9 -0.26 -4.01 -12.11
N SER A 10 -0.84 -3.03 -11.41
CA SER A 10 -0.50 -1.62 -11.59
C SER A 10 0.98 -1.39 -11.35
N ASN A 11 1.65 -0.58 -12.16
CA ASN A 11 3.07 -0.26 -11.93
C ASN A 11 3.31 0.49 -10.61
N ARG A 12 2.26 1.07 -10.02
CA ARG A 12 2.31 1.84 -8.79
C ARG A 12 1.78 1.02 -7.61
N CYS A 13 2.52 1.04 -6.51
CA CYS A 13 2.01 0.57 -5.21
C CYS A 13 1.06 1.61 -4.63
N LEU A 14 -0.02 1.20 -3.97
CA LEU A 14 -0.96 2.16 -3.38
C LEU A 14 -0.50 2.58 -1.98
N ARG A 15 -0.02 1.62 -1.20
CA ARG A 15 0.51 1.76 0.17
C ARG A 15 1.32 0.49 0.51
N TYR A 16 1.85 0.39 1.72
CA TYR A 16 2.61 -0.80 2.15
C TYR A 16 1.83 -2.10 1.88
N SER A 17 2.50 -3.06 1.22
CA SER A 17 1.98 -4.37 0.86
C SER A 17 0.65 -4.33 0.06
N THR A 18 0.33 -3.19 -0.57
CA THR A 18 -0.95 -3.01 -1.27
C THR A 18 -0.76 -2.56 -2.71
N ARG A 19 -1.42 -3.25 -3.64
CA ARG A 19 -1.34 -2.99 -5.07
C ARG A 19 -2.69 -3.17 -5.76
N GLU A 20 -2.90 -2.43 -6.83
CA GLU A 20 -4.07 -2.59 -7.69
C GLU A 20 -3.78 -3.59 -8.82
N TYR A 21 -4.77 -4.40 -9.16
CA TYR A 21 -4.78 -5.30 -10.30
C TYR A 21 -5.96 -4.99 -11.19
N SER A 22 -5.77 -5.13 -12.49
CA SER A 22 -6.82 -4.99 -13.49
C SER A 22 -6.88 -6.25 -14.34
N ALA A 23 -8.08 -6.64 -14.77
CA ALA A 23 -8.27 -7.76 -15.70
C ALA A 23 -9.41 -7.45 -16.66
N LEU A 24 -9.27 -7.92 -17.90
CA LEU A 24 -10.25 -7.74 -18.97
C LEU A 24 -11.32 -8.84 -18.92
N LEU A 25 -12.59 -8.45 -18.89
CA LEU A 25 -13.72 -9.35 -19.00
C LEU A 25 -13.97 -9.73 -20.47
N ARG A 26 -13.88 -11.02 -20.79
CA ARG A 26 -14.16 -11.57 -22.12
C ARG A 26 -15.47 -12.37 -22.12
N GLY A 27 -16.09 -12.47 -23.29
CA GLY A 27 -17.31 -13.25 -23.51
C GLY A 27 -18.61 -12.53 -23.14
N VAL A 28 -18.59 -11.20 -23.01
CA VAL A 28 -19.78 -10.37 -22.87
C VAL A 28 -20.53 -10.36 -24.20
N LEU A 29 -21.83 -10.68 -24.18
CA LEU A 29 -22.67 -10.67 -25.40
C LEU A 29 -23.04 -9.22 -25.76
N ASN A 30 -23.20 -8.93 -27.06
CA ASN A 30 -23.34 -7.58 -27.62
C ASN A 30 -24.55 -6.75 -27.11
N ASN A 31 -25.44 -7.32 -26.29
CA ASN A 31 -26.61 -6.66 -25.70
C ASN A 31 -26.60 -6.64 -24.16
N ASP A 32 -25.58 -7.22 -23.53
CA ASP A 32 -25.50 -7.32 -22.08
C ASP A 32 -24.82 -6.08 -21.49
N ASP A 33 -25.28 -5.67 -20.31
CA ASP A 33 -24.56 -4.69 -19.51
C ASP A 33 -23.27 -5.32 -18.97
N GLY A 34 -22.18 -5.18 -19.74
CA GLY A 34 -20.87 -5.69 -19.35
C GLY A 34 -20.41 -5.18 -17.98
N LEU A 35 -20.88 -4.00 -17.53
CA LEU A 35 -20.59 -3.51 -16.19
C LEU A 35 -21.32 -4.30 -15.10
N GLN A 36 -22.55 -4.74 -15.35
CA GLN A 36 -23.29 -5.62 -14.44
C GLN A 36 -22.49 -6.91 -14.22
N TRP A 37 -22.08 -7.56 -15.31
CA TRP A 37 -21.28 -8.79 -15.24
C TRP A 37 -19.94 -8.58 -14.55
N CYS A 38 -19.27 -7.46 -14.80
CA CYS A 38 -18.02 -7.11 -14.13
C CYS A 38 -18.20 -7.04 -12.61
N LYS A 39 -19.27 -6.40 -12.11
CA LYS A 39 -19.52 -6.22 -10.67
C LYS A 39 -19.76 -7.52 -9.92
N GLU A 40 -20.21 -8.57 -10.61
CA GLU A 40 -20.63 -9.84 -10.01
C GLU A 40 -19.61 -10.98 -10.21
N LYS A 41 -18.70 -10.85 -11.18
CA LYS A 41 -17.78 -11.94 -11.53
C LYS A 41 -16.59 -12.01 -10.58
N GLU A 42 -16.49 -13.11 -9.85
CA GLU A 42 -15.35 -13.42 -8.98
C GLU A 42 -14.05 -13.75 -9.73
N ILE A 43 -12.92 -13.55 -9.05
CA ILE A 43 -11.56 -13.87 -9.50
C ILE A 43 -10.69 -14.32 -8.31
N ILE A 44 -9.67 -15.13 -8.58
CA ILE A 44 -8.64 -15.48 -7.60
C ILE A 44 -7.35 -14.75 -7.96
N ILE A 45 -6.81 -13.95 -7.03
CA ILE A 45 -5.53 -13.24 -7.19
C ILE A 45 -4.63 -13.65 -6.03
N HIS A 46 -3.44 -14.19 -6.33
CA HIS A 46 -2.49 -14.68 -5.33
C HIS A 46 -3.08 -15.68 -4.31
N GLY A 47 -4.03 -16.52 -4.76
CA GLY A 47 -4.71 -17.49 -3.92
C GLY A 47 -5.84 -16.91 -3.05
N ILE A 48 -6.11 -15.60 -3.13
CA ILE A 48 -7.21 -14.93 -2.44
C ILE A 48 -8.40 -14.84 -3.40
N ASP A 49 -9.56 -15.31 -2.93
CA ASP A 49 -10.82 -15.24 -3.67
C ASP A 49 -11.50 -13.88 -3.48
N PHE A 50 -11.63 -13.13 -4.57
CA PHE A 50 -12.32 -11.84 -4.62
C PHE A 50 -13.68 -12.02 -5.27
N LYS A 51 -14.74 -11.95 -4.45
CA LYS A 51 -16.13 -12.09 -4.91
C LYS A 51 -16.60 -11.01 -5.88
N LYS A 52 -16.00 -9.82 -5.82
CA LYS A 52 -16.32 -8.70 -6.71
C LYS A 52 -15.12 -7.77 -6.88
N PRO A 53 -15.00 -7.09 -8.03
CA PRO A 53 -14.03 -6.01 -8.18
C PRO A 53 -14.36 -4.84 -7.26
N THR A 54 -13.33 -4.06 -6.95
CA THR A 54 -13.44 -2.76 -6.26
C THR A 54 -14.21 -1.77 -7.13
N HIS A 55 -13.91 -1.75 -8.44
CA HIS A 55 -14.65 -0.97 -9.42
C HIS A 55 -14.47 -1.56 -10.83
N CYS A 56 -15.31 -1.10 -11.75
CA CYS A 56 -15.30 -1.52 -13.15
C CYS A 56 -15.16 -0.30 -14.06
N THR A 57 -14.38 -0.43 -15.13
CA THR A 57 -14.22 0.63 -16.13
C THR A 57 -14.46 0.10 -17.52
N ILE A 58 -14.97 0.95 -18.42
CA ILE A 58 -15.05 0.65 -19.85
C ILE A 58 -13.98 1.49 -20.56
N ASP A 59 -13.18 0.90 -21.42
CA ASP A 59 -12.28 1.66 -22.29
C ASP A 59 -13.02 2.27 -23.50
N GLY A 60 -12.34 3.09 -24.30
CA GLY A 60 -12.90 3.72 -25.50
C GLY A 60 -13.33 2.75 -26.61
N THR A 61 -13.16 1.44 -26.43
CA THR A 61 -13.47 0.38 -27.40
C THR A 61 -14.50 -0.63 -26.86
N THR A 62 -15.27 -0.26 -25.83
CA THR A 62 -16.28 -1.10 -25.14
C THR A 62 -15.72 -2.29 -24.34
N ARG A 63 -14.41 -2.34 -24.09
CA ARG A 63 -13.82 -3.40 -23.27
C ARG A 63 -14.02 -3.08 -21.79
N VAL A 64 -14.51 -4.06 -21.04
CA VAL A 64 -14.78 -3.92 -19.61
C VAL A 64 -13.64 -4.49 -18.79
N TYR A 65 -13.08 -3.68 -17.89
CA TYR A 65 -12.06 -4.07 -16.94
C TYR A 65 -12.62 -4.08 -15.54
N GLY A 66 -12.31 -5.14 -14.79
CA GLY A 66 -12.45 -5.17 -13.34
C GLY A 66 -11.15 -4.73 -12.69
N HIS A 67 -11.25 -4.08 -11.53
CA HIS A 67 -10.10 -3.61 -10.75
C HIS A 67 -10.19 -4.09 -9.31
N TRP A 68 -9.08 -4.57 -8.74
CA TRP A 68 -9.00 -5.11 -7.38
C TRP A 68 -7.84 -4.50 -6.61
N ILE A 69 -8.09 -4.12 -5.36
CA ILE A 69 -7.04 -3.72 -4.42
C ILE A 69 -6.65 -4.92 -3.58
N VAL A 70 -5.47 -5.48 -3.86
CA VAL A 70 -4.85 -6.55 -3.07
C VAL A 70 -4.07 -5.89 -1.95
N LYS A 71 -4.36 -6.24 -0.69
CA LYS A 71 -3.82 -5.57 0.52
C LYS A 71 -2.70 -6.33 1.23
N SER A 72 -2.31 -7.49 0.70
CA SER A 72 -1.28 -8.34 1.29
C SER A 72 -0.60 -9.17 0.21
N ASN A 73 0.55 -9.76 0.54
CA ASN A 73 1.33 -10.61 -0.37
C ASN A 73 1.80 -9.88 -1.64
N GLU A 74 2.15 -8.60 -1.50
CA GLU A 74 2.70 -7.76 -2.56
C GLU A 74 4.18 -7.44 -2.29
N PRO A 75 5.12 -8.35 -2.61
CA PRO A 75 6.53 -8.21 -2.25
C PRO A 75 7.21 -6.98 -2.88
N ARG A 76 6.72 -6.54 -4.05
CA ARG A 76 7.21 -5.31 -4.70
C ARG A 76 6.75 -4.04 -4.00
N CYS A 77 5.73 -4.11 -3.16
CA CYS A 77 5.18 -2.97 -2.43
C CYS A 77 5.61 -2.94 -0.96
N LEU A 78 6.72 -3.62 -0.63
CA LEU A 78 7.33 -3.60 0.69
C LEU A 78 8.42 -2.54 0.74
N THR A 79 8.13 -1.41 1.37
CA THR A 79 9.13 -0.41 1.77
C THR A 79 9.85 -0.88 3.02
N THR A 80 11.12 -0.50 3.15
CA THR A 80 11.99 -0.85 4.29
C THR A 80 12.34 0.41 5.08
N TRP A 81 12.77 0.21 6.32
CA TRP A 81 13.38 1.26 7.13
C TRP A 81 14.87 1.06 7.23
N GLU A 82 15.61 2.10 6.91
CA GLU A 82 17.06 2.14 6.88
C GLU A 82 17.58 3.29 7.75
N ASP A 83 18.85 3.24 8.13
CA ASP A 83 19.54 4.33 8.84
C ASP A 83 18.81 4.85 10.08
N PHE A 84 18.38 3.95 10.97
CA PHE A 84 17.78 4.33 12.25
C PHE A 84 18.74 5.22 13.05
N ARG A 85 18.24 6.39 13.47
CA ARG A 85 18.96 7.38 14.27
C ARG A 85 18.15 7.75 15.49
N ASP A 86 18.78 7.59 16.64
CA ASP A 86 18.24 8.08 17.90
C ASP A 86 18.44 9.59 17.97
N LYS A 87 17.34 10.34 18.00
CA LYS A 87 17.41 11.74 18.41
C LYS A 87 17.41 11.80 19.93
N ALA A 88 18.28 12.65 20.45
CA ALA A 88 18.45 12.84 21.89
C ALA A 88 17.08 13.07 22.56
N PRO A 89 16.86 12.52 23.77
CA PRO A 89 15.60 12.69 24.49
C PRO A 89 15.26 14.17 24.64
N HIS A 90 13.98 14.51 24.53
CA HIS A 90 13.51 15.80 25.04
C HIS A 90 13.50 15.73 26.56
N THR A 91 14.59 16.14 27.22
CA THR A 91 14.65 16.24 28.67
C THR A 91 13.78 17.42 29.13
N PHE A 92 12.51 17.19 29.44
CA PHE A 92 11.72 18.11 30.25
C PHE A 92 11.85 17.71 31.73
N PRO A 93 12.29 18.58 32.65
CA PRO A 93 12.20 18.28 34.07
C PRO A 93 10.82 18.69 34.63
N PRO A 94 10.26 18.00 35.65
CA PRO A 94 10.56 16.66 36.14
C PRO A 94 9.29 15.79 36.24
N ILE A 95 8.93 14.97 35.24
CA ILE A 95 7.90 13.93 35.40
C ILE A 95 8.26 12.72 34.52
N SER A 96 8.89 11.71 35.14
CA SER A 96 8.92 10.25 34.86
C SER A 96 8.84 9.64 33.45
N CYS A 97 8.71 10.39 32.36
CA CYS A 97 8.52 9.84 31.01
C CYS A 97 9.68 10.28 30.12
N ILE A 98 10.62 9.38 29.90
CA ILE A 98 11.67 9.57 28.89
C ILE A 98 11.07 9.14 27.56
N SER A 99 10.91 10.08 26.62
CA SER A 99 10.56 9.76 25.24
C SER A 99 11.82 9.75 24.35
N LYS A 100 12.06 8.63 23.68
CA LYS A 100 13.11 8.46 22.67
C LYS A 100 12.48 8.65 21.30
N ARG A 101 12.97 9.65 20.56
CA ARG A 101 12.52 9.91 19.19
C ARG A 101 13.47 9.21 18.24
N ILE A 102 12.94 8.33 17.41
CA ILE A 102 13.71 7.55 16.43
C ILE A 102 13.35 8.06 15.05
N GLU A 103 14.39 8.34 14.27
CA GLU A 103 14.24 8.67 12.86
C GLU A 103 14.77 7.55 11.98
N ALA A 104 14.07 7.23 10.90
CA ALA A 104 14.52 6.25 9.91
C ALA A 104 14.23 6.75 8.50
N GLN A 105 15.07 6.35 7.55
CA GLN A 105 14.91 6.64 6.14
C GLN A 105 14.11 5.53 5.45
N MET A 106 13.18 5.91 4.58
CA MET A 106 12.47 4.96 3.73
C MET A 106 13.37 4.40 2.64
N GLY A 107 13.58 3.08 2.70
CA GLY A 107 14.20 2.28 1.64
C GLY A 107 13.16 1.61 0.75
N ASN A 108 13.63 1.10 -0.40
CA ASN A 108 12.85 0.33 -1.36
C ASN A 108 11.52 0.97 -1.83
N HIS A 109 11.44 2.30 -1.87
CA HIS A 109 10.27 2.98 -2.41
C HIS A 109 10.24 2.84 -3.94
N GLN A 110 9.15 2.31 -4.46
CA GLN A 110 8.99 2.05 -5.89
C GLN A 110 8.64 3.33 -6.67
N PRO A 111 9.11 3.49 -7.92
CA PRO A 111 8.57 4.48 -8.84
C PRO A 111 7.08 4.22 -9.10
N LEU A 112 6.23 5.24 -9.26
CA LEU A 112 6.51 6.67 -9.13
C LEU A 112 6.60 7.08 -7.65
N TRP A 113 7.58 7.91 -7.29
CA TRP A 113 7.84 8.36 -5.92
C TRP A 113 6.81 9.38 -5.40
N ASP A 114 5.62 9.39 -5.98
CA ASP A 114 4.58 10.39 -5.78
C ASP A 114 3.63 10.02 -4.63
N ASN A 115 3.47 8.73 -4.34
CA ASN A 115 2.72 8.21 -3.19
C ASN A 115 3.61 8.00 -1.95
N TRP A 116 4.76 8.68 -1.89
CA TRP A 116 5.71 8.56 -0.78
C TRP A 116 5.04 8.70 0.59
N ARG A 117 4.06 9.60 0.71
CA ARG A 117 3.30 9.86 1.95
C ARG A 117 2.42 8.66 2.36
N GLU A 118 1.85 7.95 1.40
CA GLU A 118 1.01 6.78 1.72
C GLU A 118 1.83 5.52 1.99
N MET A 119 2.96 5.36 1.29
CA MET A 119 3.94 4.35 1.69
C MET A 119 4.41 4.61 3.11
N CYS A 120 4.68 5.88 3.41
CA CYS A 120 5.05 6.34 4.73
C CYS A 120 4.01 5.93 5.79
N SER A 121 2.78 6.37 5.66
CA SER A 121 1.80 6.30 6.74
C SER A 121 1.38 4.86 7.09
N THR A 122 1.80 3.88 6.28
CA THR A 122 1.36 2.48 6.34
C THR A 122 2.49 1.47 6.47
N THR A 123 3.75 1.90 6.39
CA THR A 123 4.88 0.96 6.50
C THR A 123 5.19 0.70 7.98
N PRO A 124 5.14 -0.57 8.43
CA PRO A 124 5.42 -0.93 9.80
C PRO A 124 6.91 -0.95 10.08
N ALA A 125 7.32 -0.81 11.33
CA ALA A 125 8.71 -0.90 11.77
C ALA A 125 8.84 -1.84 12.97
N ASP A 126 9.97 -2.55 13.03
CA ASP A 126 10.41 -3.27 14.22
C ASP A 126 11.75 -2.67 14.65
N TYR A 127 11.81 -2.13 15.88
CA TYR A 127 13.02 -1.50 16.41
C TYR A 127 13.17 -1.79 17.90
N GLU A 128 14.35 -2.28 18.31
CA GLU A 128 14.68 -2.63 19.71
C GLU A 128 13.61 -3.52 20.40
N GLY A 129 12.96 -4.42 19.64
CA GLY A 129 11.90 -5.31 20.16
C GLY A 129 10.51 -4.67 20.25
N HIS A 130 10.35 -3.43 19.82
CA HIS A 130 9.06 -2.74 19.69
C HIS A 130 8.55 -2.81 18.25
N HIS A 131 7.32 -3.28 18.08
CA HIS A 131 6.60 -3.25 16.81
C HIS A 131 5.76 -1.98 16.68
N PHE A 132 5.80 -1.34 15.52
CA PHE A 132 5.00 -0.19 15.18
C PHE A 132 4.23 -0.45 13.89
N ASP A 133 2.90 -0.39 13.95
CA ASP A 133 2.05 -0.54 12.75
C ASP A 133 2.22 0.63 11.76
N ARG A 134 2.60 1.81 12.27
CA ARG A 134 2.76 3.06 11.51
C ARG A 134 3.65 4.06 12.25
N PRO A 135 4.30 5.01 11.56
CA PRO A 135 4.99 6.15 12.18
C PRO A 135 4.04 7.13 12.87
N ASP A 136 4.59 7.90 13.81
CA ASP A 136 3.90 9.07 14.40
C ASP A 136 3.83 10.22 13.40
N SER A 137 4.87 10.39 12.58
CA SER A 137 4.90 11.40 11.52
C SER A 137 5.83 11.02 10.38
N CYS A 138 5.61 11.64 9.23
CA CYS A 138 6.51 11.54 8.09
C CYS A 138 6.82 12.89 7.50
N GLU A 139 8.08 13.04 7.13
CA GLU A 139 8.65 14.24 6.54
C GLU A 139 9.40 13.86 5.27
N ARG A 140 9.31 14.70 4.23
CA ARG A 140 10.13 14.55 3.04
C ARG A 140 11.28 15.55 3.10
N VAL A 141 12.49 15.05 3.32
CA VAL A 141 13.71 15.85 3.39
C VAL A 141 14.49 15.66 2.11
N SER A 142 14.35 16.61 1.17
CA SER A 142 14.99 16.57 -0.15
C SER A 142 14.59 15.31 -0.95
N TYR A 143 15.54 14.40 -1.19
CA TYR A 143 15.34 13.12 -1.89
C TYR A 143 14.89 11.97 -0.98
N PHE A 144 14.88 12.17 0.33
CA PHE A 144 14.57 11.12 1.31
C PHE A 144 13.21 11.34 1.96
N VAL A 145 12.59 10.25 2.39
CA VAL A 145 11.42 10.27 3.25
C VAL A 145 11.89 9.80 4.61
N LEU A 146 11.78 10.69 5.59
CA LEU A 146 12.05 10.41 6.99
C LEU A 146 10.77 10.08 7.72
N HIS A 147 10.89 9.10 8.59
CA HIS A 147 9.86 8.68 9.50
C HIS A 147 10.29 8.85 10.92
N MET A 148 9.28 8.93 11.77
CA MET A 148 9.48 9.29 13.14
C MET A 148 8.59 8.48 14.05
N TYR A 149 9.22 7.87 15.03
CA TYR A 149 8.56 7.11 16.08
C TYR A 149 8.99 7.67 17.43
N SER A 150 8.09 7.62 18.40
CA SER A 150 8.35 8.00 19.78
C SER A 150 8.15 6.77 20.67
N ILE A 151 9.21 6.33 21.33
CA ILE A 151 9.11 5.31 22.39
C ILE A 151 9.05 6.04 23.72
N THR A 152 7.99 5.81 24.49
CA THR A 152 7.88 6.32 25.87
C THR A 152 8.25 5.21 26.84
N TYR A 153 9.28 5.44 27.64
CA TYR A 153 9.65 4.59 28.76
C TYR A 153 8.94 5.08 30.02
N ALA A 154 8.28 4.17 30.74
CA ALA A 154 7.58 4.42 32.00
C ALA A 154 8.46 4.07 33.21
#